data_AF-A0A946QLL5-F1
#
_entry.id   AF-A0A946QLL5-F1
#
_cell.length_a   1.000
_cell.length_b   1.000
_cell.length_c   1.000
_cell.angle_alpha   90.00
_cell.angle_beta   90.00
_cell.angle_gamma   90.00
#
_symmetry.space_group_name_H-M   'P 1'
#
loop_
_entity.id
_entity.type
_entity.pdbx_description
1 polymer ?
#
loop_
_entity_poly.entity_id
_entity_poly.type
_entity_poly.pdbx_seq_one_letter_code
_entity_poly.pdbx_strand_id
1 'polypeptide(L)'
;MALLWGWALSRDDAVYAPPEPQAATAVSSADLLFIDGPAGRIEVVDAEAGSKLAQYESGEGSFLRGILRSLVRERRIRDLEAGGIFNLSLLDNGSLVISDPETNYWMALEAFGVDNRQLFVELLERAHQQQRATAATEVSQP
;
A
#
# COMPACT_ATOMS: atom_id res chain seq x y z
N MET A 1 -3.09 -45.02 37.76
CA MET A 1 -2.89 -43.56 37.74
C MET A 1 -2.68 -43.15 36.29
N ALA A 2 -3.67 -42.49 35.67
CA ALA A 2 -3.60 -42.00 34.30
C ALA A 2 -3.47 -40.47 34.33
N LEU A 3 -2.40 -39.93 33.75
CA LEU A 3 -2.21 -38.48 33.59
C LEU A 3 -2.64 -38.12 32.17
N LEU A 4 -3.79 -37.46 32.05
CA LEU A 4 -4.27 -36.82 30.82
C LEU A 4 -3.53 -35.49 30.67
N TRP A 5 -2.75 -35.35 29.61
CA TRP A 5 -2.15 -34.08 29.23
C TRP A 5 -3.19 -33.29 28.42
N GLY A 6 -3.90 -32.39 29.08
CA GLY A 6 -4.80 -31.44 28.41
C GLY A 6 -4.01 -30.27 27.83
N TRP A 7 -3.75 -30.29 26.52
CA TRP A 7 -3.39 -29.10 25.77
C TRP A 7 -4.67 -28.47 25.22
N ALA A 8 -5.36 -27.72 26.06
CA ALA A 8 -6.33 -26.74 25.59
C ALA A 8 -5.61 -25.39 25.51
N LEU A 9 -4.90 -25.16 24.40
CA LEU A 9 -4.54 -23.79 24.05
C LEU A 9 -5.83 -23.11 23.62
N SER A 10 -6.36 -22.27 24.51
CA SER A 10 -7.29 -21.20 24.18
C SER A 10 -6.76 -20.52 22.92
N ARG A 11 -7.52 -20.55 21.83
CA ARG A 11 -7.37 -19.54 20.79
C ARG A 11 -7.85 -18.26 21.46
N ASP A 12 -6.93 -17.54 22.07
CA ASP A 12 -7.19 -16.17 22.42
C ASP A 12 -7.50 -15.47 21.09
N ASP A 13 -8.73 -14.98 20.97
CA ASP A 13 -9.17 -14.00 19.99
C ASP A 13 -8.33 -12.73 20.19
N ALA A 14 -7.04 -12.80 19.84
CA ALA A 14 -6.22 -11.62 19.69
C ALA A 14 -6.82 -10.86 18.52
N VAL A 15 -7.74 -9.94 18.84
CA VAL A 15 -8.23 -8.92 17.91
C VAL A 15 -6.99 -8.29 17.32
N TYR A 16 -6.70 -8.62 16.07
CA TYR A 16 -5.54 -8.10 15.37
C TYR A 16 -5.74 -6.59 15.20
N ALA A 17 -5.10 -5.82 16.06
CA ALA A 17 -5.02 -4.38 15.93
C ALA A 17 -3.92 -4.05 14.92
N PRO A 18 -4.15 -3.11 13.98
CA PRO A 18 -3.08 -2.54 13.18
C PRO A 18 -1.93 -2.04 14.08
N PRO A 19 -0.68 -2.04 13.59
CA PRO A 19 0.42 -1.43 14.33
C PRO A 19 0.10 0.05 14.63
N GLU A 20 0.61 0.58 15.75
CA GLU A 20 0.40 2.00 16.09
C GLU A 20 1.04 2.90 15.03
N PRO A 21 0.28 3.81 14.38
CA PRO A 21 0.83 4.71 13.38
C PRO A 21 2.02 5.51 13.90
N GLN A 22 2.97 5.82 13.00
CA GLN A 22 4.11 6.64 13.36
C GLN A 22 3.65 8.05 13.74
N ALA A 23 4.16 8.58 14.86
CA ALA A 23 3.93 9.96 15.29
C ALA A 23 4.74 10.94 14.41
N ALA A 24 4.33 11.11 13.16
CA ALA A 24 4.97 11.93 12.15
C ALA A 24 3.92 12.45 11.15
N THR A 25 4.15 13.63 10.59
CA THR A 25 3.18 14.28 9.69
C THR A 25 3.50 13.92 8.23
N ALA A 26 2.49 13.61 7.43
CA ALA A 26 2.68 13.47 5.99
C ALA A 26 3.05 14.81 5.36
N VAL A 27 4.19 14.86 4.67
CA VAL A 27 4.67 16.05 3.93
C VAL A 27 4.44 15.93 2.43
N SER A 28 4.15 14.72 1.96
CA SER A 28 3.83 14.40 0.58
C SER A 28 3.05 13.09 0.55
N SER A 29 2.02 12.99 -0.28
CA SER A 29 1.25 11.76 -0.44
C SER A 29 0.67 11.62 -1.85
N ALA A 30 0.29 10.40 -2.19
CA ALA A 30 -0.50 10.08 -3.38
C ALA A 30 -1.41 8.88 -3.09
N ASP A 31 -2.62 8.92 -3.66
CA ASP A 31 -3.57 7.82 -3.62
C ASP A 31 -3.37 6.94 -4.86
N LEU A 32 -3.18 5.64 -4.63
CA LEU A 32 -2.80 4.68 -5.66
C LEU A 32 -3.87 3.60 -5.82
N LEU A 33 -4.15 3.25 -7.07
CA LEU A 33 -4.90 2.08 -7.46
C LEU A 33 -3.94 1.03 -8.06
N PHE A 34 -4.13 -0.22 -7.66
CA PHE A 34 -3.42 -1.37 -8.22
C PHE A 34 -4.42 -2.26 -8.94
N ILE A 35 -4.31 -2.32 -10.26
CA ILE A 35 -5.27 -3.00 -11.12
C ILE A 35 -4.62 -4.27 -11.65
N ASP A 36 -5.21 -5.41 -11.31
CA ASP A 36 -4.81 -6.70 -11.89
C ASP A 36 -5.20 -6.76 -13.37
N GLY A 37 -4.21 -7.03 -14.21
CA GLY A 37 -4.36 -7.18 -15.65
C GLY A 37 -4.19 -8.63 -16.13
N PRO A 38 -4.39 -8.87 -17.44
CA PRO A 38 -4.20 -10.19 -18.03
C PRO A 38 -2.79 -10.74 -17.78
N ALA A 39 -2.68 -12.06 -17.70
CA ALA A 39 -1.40 -12.77 -17.51
C ALA A 39 -0.60 -12.33 -16.26
N GLY A 40 -1.28 -11.88 -15.20
CA GLY A 40 -0.63 -11.54 -13.92
C GLY A 40 0.03 -10.16 -13.90
N ARG A 41 -0.24 -9.32 -14.90
CA ARG A 41 0.20 -7.93 -14.94
C ARG A 41 -0.42 -7.13 -13.80
N ILE A 42 0.30 -6.15 -13.27
CA ILE A 42 -0.23 -5.12 -12.39
C ILE A 42 -0.01 -3.76 -13.03
N GLU A 43 -1.08 -2.97 -13.11
CA GLU A 43 -1.02 -1.56 -13.46
C GLU A 43 -1.16 -0.72 -12.19
N VAL A 44 -0.28 0.29 -12.05
CA VAL A 44 -0.35 1.26 -10.95
C VAL A 44 -0.85 2.58 -11.51
N VAL A 45 -1.93 3.08 -10.94
CA VAL A 45 -2.63 4.27 -11.40
C VAL A 45 -2.73 5.29 -10.26
N ASP A 46 -2.55 6.56 -10.59
CA ASP A 46 -2.89 7.66 -9.69
C ASP A 46 -4.41 7.74 -9.55
N ALA A 47 -4.94 7.59 -8.34
CA ALA A 47 -6.38 7.56 -8.11
C ALA A 47 -7.05 8.92 -8.36
N GLU A 48 -6.31 10.03 -8.25
CA GLU A 48 -6.81 11.39 -8.47
C GLU A 48 -6.76 11.74 -9.95
N ALA A 49 -5.59 11.58 -10.59
CA ALA A 49 -5.41 11.96 -11.98
C ALA A 49 -5.90 10.90 -12.99
N GLY A 50 -6.12 9.66 -12.56
CA GLY A 50 -6.47 8.53 -13.42
C GLY A 50 -5.34 8.08 -14.37
N SER A 51 -4.15 8.67 -14.22
CA SER A 51 -2.99 8.42 -15.09
C SER A 51 -2.22 7.18 -14.65
N LYS A 52 -1.80 6.36 -15.61
CA LYS A 52 -0.89 5.23 -15.36
C LYS A 52 0.49 5.72 -14.91
N LEU A 53 0.92 5.28 -13.74
CA LEU A 53 2.23 5.58 -13.16
C LEU A 53 3.27 4.53 -13.50
N ALA A 54 2.89 3.25 -13.45
CA ALA A 54 3.77 2.12 -13.73
C ALA A 54 3.00 0.88 -14.19
N GLN A 55 3.73 -0.09 -14.72
CA GLN A 55 3.23 -1.40 -15.12
C GLN A 55 4.29 -2.45 -14.80
N TYR A 56 3.86 -3.58 -14.23
CA TYR A 56 4.72 -4.71 -13.89
C TYR A 56 4.15 -5.97 -14.52
N GLU A 57 4.93 -6.64 -15.35
CA GLU A 57 4.54 -7.94 -15.92
C GLU A 57 4.64 -9.06 -14.87
N SER A 58 4.17 -10.25 -15.23
CA SER A 58 4.33 -11.43 -14.38
C SER A 58 5.81 -11.68 -14.10
N GLY A 59 6.15 -11.89 -12.82
CA GLY A 59 7.52 -12.09 -12.34
C GLY A 59 8.25 -10.79 -11.98
N GLU A 60 7.74 -9.62 -12.36
CA GLU A 60 8.31 -8.32 -11.99
C GLU A 60 7.68 -7.76 -10.71
N GLY A 61 8.35 -6.78 -10.09
CA GLY A 61 7.82 -6.07 -8.92
C GLY A 61 7.59 -7.00 -7.71
N SER A 62 8.48 -7.96 -7.47
CA SER A 62 8.33 -8.93 -6.37
C SER A 62 8.11 -8.27 -5.01
N PHE A 63 8.79 -7.15 -4.75
CA PHE A 63 8.61 -6.36 -3.55
C PHE A 63 7.22 -5.68 -3.49
N LEU A 64 6.81 -4.99 -4.56
CA LEU A 64 5.47 -4.42 -4.70
C LEU A 64 4.39 -5.47 -4.43
N ARG A 65 4.49 -6.64 -5.08
CA ARG A 65 3.55 -7.75 -4.91
C ARG A 65 3.55 -8.30 -3.48
N GLY A 66 4.68 -8.25 -2.80
CA GLY A 66 4.79 -8.59 -1.38
C GLY A 66 3.98 -7.65 -0.49
N ILE A 67 4.16 -6.35 -0.68
CA ILE A 67 3.42 -5.30 0.03
C ILE A 67 1.92 -5.41 -0.25
N LEU A 68 1.51 -5.52 -1.52
CA LEU A 68 0.10 -5.65 -1.89
C LEU A 68 -0.55 -6.89 -1.29
N ARG A 69 0.16 -8.03 -1.28
CA ARG A 69 -0.36 -9.26 -0.67
C ARG A 69 -0.60 -9.08 0.83
N SER A 70 0.24 -8.32 1.53
CA SER A 70 0.00 -7.98 2.95
C SER A 70 -1.26 -7.12 3.11
N LEU A 71 -1.38 -6.02 2.35
CA LEU A 71 -2.55 -5.12 2.41
C LEU A 71 -3.86 -5.86 2.08
N VAL A 72 -3.88 -6.62 0.99
CA VAL A 72 -5.05 -7.41 0.56
C VAL A 72 -5.37 -8.51 1.57
N ARG A 73 -4.37 -9.12 2.20
CA ARG A 73 -4.61 -10.09 3.28
C ARG A 73 -5.33 -9.42 4.46
N GLU A 74 -4.93 -8.21 4.83
CA GLU A 74 -5.59 -7.46 5.91
C GLU A 74 -7.04 -7.12 5.59
N ARG A 75 -7.35 -6.78 4.34
CA ARG A 75 -8.74 -6.62 3.88
C ARG A 75 -9.53 -7.91 3.97
N ARG A 76 -8.97 -9.02 3.48
CA ARG A 76 -9.63 -10.34 3.49
C ARG A 76 -9.93 -10.85 4.90
N ILE A 77 -9.05 -10.60 5.87
CA ILE A 77 -9.28 -10.99 7.28
C ILE A 77 -10.46 -10.22 7.88
N ARG A 78 -10.81 -9.06 7.32
CA ARG A 78 -11.92 -8.20 7.74
C ARG A 78 -13.13 -8.27 6.79
N ASP A 79 -13.18 -9.29 5.93
CA ASP A 79 -14.25 -9.49 4.92
C ASP A 79 -14.45 -8.28 3.97
N LEU A 80 -13.37 -7.56 3.67
CA LEU A 80 -13.36 -6.43 2.72
C LEU A 80 -12.88 -6.87 1.32
N GLU A 81 -13.28 -6.09 0.31
CA GLU A 81 -12.86 -6.29 -1.07
C GLU A 81 -11.35 -6.11 -1.26
N ALA A 82 -10.75 -6.85 -2.20
CA ALA A 82 -9.30 -6.83 -2.38
C ALA A 82 -8.78 -5.54 -3.06
N GLY A 83 -9.58 -4.95 -3.95
CA GLY A 83 -9.24 -3.74 -4.69
C GLY A 83 -9.66 -2.47 -3.96
N GLY A 84 -9.18 -1.31 -4.42
CA GLY A 84 -9.49 -0.01 -3.83
C GLY A 84 -8.24 0.86 -3.71
N ILE A 85 -8.40 2.02 -3.09
CA ILE A 85 -7.31 2.99 -2.92
C ILE A 85 -6.38 2.54 -1.80
N PHE A 86 -5.07 2.70 -2.00
CA PHE A 86 -4.07 2.69 -0.95
C PHE A 86 -3.31 4.02 -0.96
N ASN A 87 -2.97 4.53 0.22
CA ASN A 87 -2.26 5.79 0.34
C ASN A 87 -0.76 5.54 0.48
N LEU A 88 0.05 6.23 -0.32
CA LEU A 88 1.50 6.26 -0.20
C LEU A 88 1.91 7.64 0.31
N SER A 89 2.59 7.69 1.45
CA SER A 89 2.94 8.94 2.14
C SER A 89 4.43 8.98 2.48
N LEU A 90 5.07 10.11 2.17
CA LEU A 90 6.36 10.49 2.75
C LEU A 90 6.09 11.36 3.98
N LEU A 91 6.64 10.97 5.12
CA LEU A 91 6.49 11.67 6.39
C LEU A 91 7.66 12.65 6.62
N ASP A 92 7.45 13.64 7.51
CA ASP A 92 8.43 14.69 7.86
C ASP A 92 9.77 14.15 8.38
N ASN A 93 9.75 12.97 8.99
CA ASN A 93 10.93 12.26 9.47
C ASN A 93 11.65 11.44 8.38
N GLY A 94 11.19 11.51 7.13
CA GLY A 94 11.75 10.81 5.98
C GLY A 94 11.24 9.39 5.76
N SER A 95 10.28 8.91 6.57
CA SER A 95 9.71 7.58 6.41
C SER A 95 8.69 7.57 5.26
N LEU A 96 8.78 6.56 4.39
CA LEU A 96 7.84 6.27 3.33
C LEU A 96 6.90 5.16 3.81
N VAL A 97 5.63 5.49 3.96
CA VAL A 97 4.59 4.59 4.48
C VAL A 97 3.58 4.32 3.40
N ILE A 98 3.17 3.06 3.27
CA ILE A 98 1.96 2.69 2.54
C ILE A 98 0.87 2.27 3.53
N SER A 99 -0.34 2.76 3.34
CA SER A 99 -1.48 2.48 4.21
C SER A 99 -2.75 2.18 3.43
N ASP A 100 -3.66 1.47 4.10
CA ASP A 100 -4.98 1.15 3.61
C ASP A 100 -6.03 1.92 4.44
N PRO A 101 -6.77 2.88 3.84
CA PRO A 101 -7.78 3.66 4.55
C PRO A 101 -8.97 2.83 5.03
N GLU A 102 -9.23 1.65 4.44
CA GLU A 102 -10.37 0.80 4.84
C GLU A 102 -10.06 -0.02 6.09
N THR A 103 -8.79 -0.37 6.31
CA THR A 103 -8.37 -1.21 7.44
C THR A 103 -7.55 -0.47 8.48
N ASN A 104 -7.11 0.75 8.19
CA ASN A 104 -6.09 1.50 8.92
C ASN A 104 -4.76 0.73 9.06
N TYR A 105 -4.56 -0.33 8.29
CA TYR A 105 -3.30 -1.05 8.26
C TYR A 105 -2.26 -0.25 7.48
N TRP A 106 -1.01 -0.29 7.95
CA TRP A 106 0.08 0.44 7.32
C TRP A 106 1.41 -0.29 7.49
N MET A 107 2.37 0.03 6.63
CA MET A 107 3.73 -0.49 6.68
C MET A 107 4.72 0.63 6.36
N ALA A 108 5.74 0.79 7.21
CA ALA A 108 6.94 1.57 6.89
C ALA A 108 7.79 0.81 5.88
N LEU A 109 8.08 1.45 4.74
CA LEU A 109 8.84 0.84 3.66
C LEU A 109 10.36 0.92 3.92
N GLU A 110 10.79 1.68 4.92
CA GLU A 110 12.17 1.81 5.39
C GLU A 110 12.78 0.48 5.79
N ALA A 111 11.98 -0.38 6.42
CA ALA A 111 12.42 -1.64 6.97
C ALA A 111 12.92 -2.63 5.91
N PHE A 112 12.63 -2.36 4.63
CA PHE A 112 12.95 -3.26 3.53
C PHE A 112 14.22 -2.87 2.75
N GLY A 113 14.89 -1.78 3.14
CA GLY A 113 16.13 -1.31 2.51
C GLY A 113 15.90 -0.36 1.32
N VAL A 114 16.98 0.33 0.93
CA VAL A 114 16.94 1.44 -0.04
C VAL A 114 16.42 0.99 -1.40
N ASP A 115 16.96 -0.10 -1.95
CA ASP A 115 16.61 -0.60 -3.29
C ASP A 115 15.12 -0.96 -3.40
N ASN A 116 14.56 -1.58 -2.37
CA ASN A 116 13.16 -2.00 -2.36
C ASN A 116 12.21 -0.80 -2.28
N ARG A 117 12.53 0.19 -1.44
CA ARG A 117 11.71 1.38 -1.28
C ARG A 117 11.78 2.33 -2.48
N GLN A 118 12.89 2.33 -3.23
CA GLN A 118 13.09 3.24 -4.37
C GLN A 118 11.94 3.16 -5.39
N LEU A 119 11.41 1.97 -5.63
CA LEU A 119 10.23 1.77 -6.49
C LEU A 119 9.03 2.62 -6.04
N PHE A 120 8.77 2.69 -4.74
CA PHE A 120 7.65 3.47 -4.21
C PHE A 120 7.95 4.97 -4.23
N VAL A 121 9.21 5.37 -4.01
CA VAL A 121 9.62 6.77 -4.20
C VAL A 121 9.32 7.23 -5.63
N GLU A 122 9.69 6.43 -6.62
CA GLU A 122 9.41 6.74 -8.03
C GLU A 122 7.91 6.82 -8.34
N LEU A 123 7.08 5.96 -7.73
CA LEU A 123 5.62 6.03 -7.88
C LEU A 123 5.06 7.36 -7.33
N LEU A 124 5.53 7.79 -6.15
CA LEU A 124 5.11 9.05 -5.53
C LEU A 124 5.53 10.26 -6.39
N GLU A 125 6.77 10.27 -6.88
CA GLU A 125 7.28 11.33 -7.76
C GLU A 125 6.47 11.41 -9.07
N ARG A 126 6.16 10.26 -9.68
CA ARG A 126 5.35 10.21 -10.90
C ARG A 126 3.93 10.72 -10.66
N ALA A 127 3.28 10.34 -9.57
CA ALA A 127 1.95 10.83 -9.21
C ALA A 127 1.95 12.36 -9.14
N HIS A 128 2.91 12.94 -8.44
CA HIS A 128 3.05 14.40 -8.33
C HIS A 128 3.29 15.09 -9.67
N GLN A 129 4.06 14.48 -10.56
CA GLN A 129 4.27 15.01 -11.91
C GLN A 129 2.98 14.98 -12.73
N GLN A 130 2.19 13.91 -12.65
CA GLN A 130 0.93 13.79 -13.36
C GLN A 130 -0.11 14.79 -12.83
N GLN A 131 -0.27 14.91 -11.52
CA GLN A 131 -1.19 15.87 -10.89
C GLN A 131 -0.86 17.31 -11.28
N ARG A 132 0.43 17.70 -11.30
CA ARG A 132 0.87 19.02 -11.76
C ARG A 132 0.58 19.25 -13.25
N ALA A 133 0.76 18.22 -14.09
CA ALA A 133 0.46 18.31 -15.51
C ALA A 133 -1.05 18.45 -15.79
N THR A 134 -1.88 17.71 -15.05
CA THR A 134 -3.35 17.80 -15.12
C THR A 134 -3.82 19.19 -14.69
N ALA A 135 -3.36 19.68 -13.54
CA ALA A 135 -3.70 21.02 -13.05
C ALA A 135 -3.31 22.14 -14.03
N ALA A 136 -2.13 22.05 -14.67
CA ALA A 136 -1.71 23.03 -15.67
C ALA A 136 -2.58 23.01 -16.95
N THR A 137 -3.10 21.84 -17.30
CA THR A 137 -3.98 21.66 -18.47
C THR A 137 -5.38 22.20 -18.21
N GLU A 138 -5.93 21.98 -17.01
CA GLU A 138 -7.25 22.52 -16.62
C GLU A 138 -7.25 24.05 -16.54
N VAL A 139 -6.19 24.65 -15.99
CA VAL A 139 -6.06 26.13 -15.89
C VAL A 139 -5.98 26.80 -17.27
N SER A 140 -5.64 26.06 -18.33
CA SER A 140 -5.45 26.59 -19.68
C SER A 140 -6.68 26.45 -20.59
N GLN A 141 -7.80 25.88 -20.12
CA GLN A 141 -9.04 25.79 -20.90
C GLN A 141 -9.95 27.02 -20.64
N PRO A 142 -10.29 27.82 -21.67
CA PRO A 142 -11.12 29.02 -21.55
C PRO A 142 -12.62 28.73 -21.37
#